data_AF-A0A090TUM8-F1
#
_entry.id   AF-A0A090TUM8-F1
#
_cell.length_a   1.000
_cell.length_b   1.000
_cell.length_c   1.000
_cell.angle_alpha   90.00
_cell.angle_beta   90.00
_cell.angle_gamma   90.00
#
_symmetry.space_group_name_H-M   'P 1'
#
loop_
_entity.id
_entity.type
_entity.pdbx_description
1 polymer ?
#
loop_
_entity_poly.entity_id
_entity_poly.type
_entity_poly.pdbx_seq_one_letter_code
_entity_poly.pdbx_strand_id
1 'polypeptide(L)'
;MNSDVNISSIDLNEAMANFQSTLAQTYPALDVEAQTLEDMQLALNQHDAFFRLAIESAPASTPAPIWFEDQFATAINGFSELMQAKTAFAAPIWQKTLNACLFTSLVGLRLRFNCVPDLSFGDLHIETNDDHRVSKISIAANTPIYTLTALPSAANATQLSCHHELDRKLAQVIKRLGEAMQPHFKTQKVAAKLFWGNALYSCGLAYSKLFNQPINTLSTKANLIVQNQWFNH
;
A
#
# COMPACT_ATOMS: atom_id res chain seq x y z
N MET A 1 8.37 29.92 28.43
CA MET A 1 8.68 30.02 26.99
C MET A 1 8.28 28.71 26.35
N ASN A 2 7.08 28.66 25.77
CA ASN A 2 6.61 27.48 25.05
C ASN A 2 7.41 27.36 23.77
N SER A 3 8.21 26.31 23.66
CA SER A 3 8.76 25.88 22.39
C SER A 3 7.61 25.37 21.54
N ASP A 4 7.20 26.17 20.56
CA ASP A 4 6.36 25.73 19.45
C ASP A 4 7.03 24.54 18.77
N VAL A 5 6.58 23.34 19.12
CA VAL A 5 6.92 22.13 18.38
C VAL A 5 6.25 22.28 17.03
N ASN A 6 7.05 22.55 16.01
CA ASN A 6 6.64 22.68 14.63
C ASN A 6 6.23 21.28 14.10
N ILE A 7 4.99 20.85 14.35
CA ILE A 7 4.40 19.58 13.88
C ILE A 7 4.04 19.70 12.38
N SER A 8 5.00 20.08 11.53
CA SER A 8 4.78 20.29 10.08
C SER A 8 5.40 19.21 9.18
N SER A 9 6.17 18.28 9.74
CA SER A 9 6.71 17.13 9.00
C SER A 9 6.36 15.83 9.70
N ILE A 10 5.92 14.83 8.95
CA ILE A 10 6.00 13.44 9.43
C ILE A 10 7.47 13.07 9.31
N ASP A 11 8.09 12.62 10.40
CA ASP A 11 9.33 11.85 10.29
C ASP A 11 8.98 10.50 9.66
N LEU A 12 9.13 10.43 8.34
CA LEU A 12 8.79 9.25 7.55
C LEU A 12 9.67 8.06 7.95
N ASN A 13 10.91 8.31 8.37
CA ASN A 13 11.80 7.23 8.79
C ASN A 13 11.34 6.66 10.13
N GLU A 14 10.95 7.52 11.09
CA GLU A 14 10.34 7.08 12.35
C GLU A 14 9.04 6.31 12.10
N ALA A 15 8.17 6.82 11.23
CA ALA A 15 6.89 6.17 10.90
C ALA A 15 7.10 4.77 10.29
N MET A 16 8.08 4.61 9.39
CA MET A 16 8.41 3.31 8.81
C MET A 16 9.04 2.35 9.82
N ALA A 17 9.86 2.85 10.75
CA ALA A 17 10.42 2.03 11.83
C ALA A 17 9.34 1.51 12.80
N ASN A 18 8.34 2.35 13.13
CA ASN A 18 7.19 1.94 13.94
C ASN A 18 6.31 0.90 13.22
N PHE A 19 6.10 1.07 11.90
CA PHE A 19 5.41 0.09 11.08
C PHE A 19 6.13 -1.28 11.08
N GLN A 20 7.45 -1.30 10.88
CA GLN A 20 8.26 -2.53 10.96
C GLN A 20 8.10 -3.22 12.32
N SER A 21 8.13 -2.46 13.40
CA SER A 21 7.96 -3.00 14.76
C SER A 21 6.57 -3.61 14.98
N THR A 22 5.54 -3.10 14.31
CA THR A 22 4.17 -3.63 14.39
C THR A 22 4.04 -4.97 13.68
N LEU A 23 4.72 -5.16 12.55
CA LEU A 23 4.66 -6.43 11.79
C LEU A 23 5.23 -7.61 12.59
N ALA A 24 6.20 -7.38 13.48
CA ALA A 24 6.87 -8.41 14.27
C ALA A 24 5.95 -9.22 15.22
N GLN A 25 4.67 -8.86 15.35
CA GLN A 25 3.70 -9.53 16.21
C GLN A 25 3.04 -10.73 15.49
N THR A 26 3.56 -11.93 15.75
CA THR A 26 3.01 -13.28 15.47
C THR A 26 2.40 -13.56 14.10
N TYR A 27 3.08 -14.42 13.32
CA TYR A 27 2.71 -14.80 11.95
C TYR A 27 2.20 -16.26 11.87
N PRO A 28 0.89 -16.54 11.93
CA PRO A 28 0.38 -17.77 11.33
C PRO A 28 0.49 -17.62 9.81
N ALA A 29 1.49 -18.28 9.22
CA ALA A 29 1.57 -18.45 7.77
C ALA A 29 0.34 -19.23 7.28
N LEU A 30 -0.11 -18.95 6.05
CA LEU A 30 -1.07 -19.83 5.39
C LEU A 30 -0.36 -21.14 5.06
N ASP A 31 -0.92 -22.26 5.51
CA ASP A 31 -0.50 -23.58 5.06
C ASP A 31 -1.08 -23.84 3.66
N VAL A 32 -0.52 -23.14 2.68
CA VAL A 32 -0.89 -23.22 1.27
C VAL A 32 0.41 -23.45 0.50
N GLU A 33 0.44 -24.48 -0.34
CA GLU A 33 1.54 -24.76 -1.27
C GLU A 33 1.58 -23.73 -2.41
N ALA A 34 1.67 -22.44 -2.08
CA ALA A 34 1.81 -21.38 -3.06
C ALA A 34 3.26 -21.33 -3.56
N GLN A 35 3.46 -21.55 -4.85
CA GLN A 35 4.80 -21.64 -5.45
C GLN A 35 5.19 -20.38 -6.24
N THR A 36 4.19 -19.60 -6.66
CA THR A 36 4.37 -18.36 -7.43
C THR A 36 3.75 -17.15 -6.71
N LEU A 37 4.14 -15.94 -7.11
CA LEU A 37 3.54 -14.71 -6.61
C LEU A 37 2.03 -14.63 -6.93
N GLU A 38 1.63 -15.16 -8.08
CA GLU A 38 0.23 -15.25 -8.50
C GLU A 38 -0.58 -16.16 -7.58
N ASP A 39 -0.06 -17.35 -7.26
CA ASP A 39 -0.72 -18.29 -6.32
C ASP A 39 -0.91 -17.65 -4.94
N MET A 40 0.12 -16.97 -4.43
CA MET A 40 0.07 -16.30 -3.14
C MET A 40 -1.01 -15.21 -3.13
N GLN A 41 -1.06 -14.39 -4.17
CA GLN A 41 -2.04 -13.30 -4.26
C GLN A 41 -3.46 -13.83 -4.47
N LEU A 42 -3.63 -14.90 -5.26
CA LEU A 42 -4.90 -15.58 -5.44
C LEU A 42 -5.40 -16.16 -4.10
N ALA A 43 -4.53 -16.83 -3.35
CA ALA A 43 -4.86 -17.38 -2.04
C ALA A 43 -5.24 -16.28 -1.03
N LEU A 44 -4.57 -15.12 -1.05
CA LEU A 44 -4.99 -13.95 -0.25
C LEU A 44 -6.39 -13.48 -0.63
N ASN A 45 -6.67 -13.34 -1.92
CA ASN A 45 -7.96 -12.85 -2.40
C ASN A 45 -9.10 -13.83 -2.09
N GLN A 46 -8.85 -15.14 -2.19
CA GLN A 46 -9.80 -16.18 -1.81
C GLN A 46 -10.09 -16.18 -0.31
N HIS A 47 -9.09 -15.89 0.52
CA HIS A 47 -9.28 -15.73 1.96
C HIS A 47 -10.08 -14.46 2.30
N ASP A 48 -9.75 -13.32 1.68
CA ASP A 48 -10.52 -12.08 1.78
C ASP A 48 -10.38 -11.26 0.50
N ALA A 49 -11.52 -11.01 -0.18
CA ALA A 49 -11.58 -10.24 -1.42
C ALA A 49 -11.10 -8.78 -1.27
N PHE A 50 -10.80 -8.33 -0.06
CA PHE A 50 -10.13 -7.07 0.23
C PHE A 50 -8.73 -6.95 -0.39
N PHE A 51 -7.99 -8.06 -0.53
CA PHE A 51 -6.65 -8.10 -1.14
C PHE A 51 -6.76 -8.20 -2.66
N ARG A 52 -6.54 -7.08 -3.37
CA ARG A 52 -6.95 -6.88 -4.77
C ARG A 52 -5.83 -6.50 -5.74
N LEU A 53 -4.57 -6.63 -5.33
CA LEU A 53 -3.47 -6.48 -6.29
C LEU A 53 -3.58 -7.62 -7.32
N ALA A 54 -3.53 -7.27 -8.60
CA ALA A 54 -3.53 -8.27 -9.68
C ALA A 54 -2.10 -8.63 -10.06
N ILE A 55 -1.84 -9.91 -10.27
CA ILE A 55 -0.57 -10.44 -10.76
C ILE A 55 -0.83 -10.95 -12.17
N GLU A 56 -0.17 -10.36 -13.17
CA GLU A 56 -0.45 -10.63 -14.59
C GLU A 56 0.84 -10.99 -15.33
N SER A 57 0.82 -11.98 -16.22
CA SER A 57 2.01 -12.34 -17.03
C SER A 57 2.52 -11.17 -17.88
N ALA A 58 1.59 -10.34 -18.37
CA ALA A 58 1.87 -9.11 -19.09
C ALA A 58 0.76 -8.08 -18.77
N PRO A 59 1.01 -7.13 -17.86
CA PRO A 59 0.05 -6.08 -17.54
C PRO A 59 -0.34 -5.28 -18.78
N ALA A 60 -1.63 -5.19 -19.08
CA ALA A 60 -2.16 -4.49 -20.25
C ALA A 60 -2.59 -3.04 -19.96
N SER A 61 -2.71 -2.68 -18.68
CA SER A 61 -3.11 -1.34 -18.23
C SER A 61 -1.97 -0.33 -18.39
N THR A 62 -2.25 0.95 -18.14
CA THR A 62 -1.24 2.00 -18.35
C THR A 62 -0.20 1.98 -17.22
N PRO A 63 1.12 1.99 -17.52
CA PRO A 63 2.16 2.11 -16.50
C PRO A 63 1.95 3.35 -15.63
N ALA A 64 2.15 3.22 -14.32
CA ALA A 64 1.81 4.25 -13.36
C ALA A 64 2.49 5.61 -13.61
N PRO A 65 3.77 5.71 -14.03
CA PRO A 65 4.36 7.01 -14.37
C PRO A 65 3.55 7.75 -15.44
N ILE A 66 3.23 7.06 -16.53
CA ILE A 66 2.45 7.62 -17.65
C ILE A 66 1.02 7.94 -17.19
N TRP A 67 0.39 7.02 -16.46
CA TRP A 67 -0.97 7.20 -15.96
C TRP A 67 -1.09 8.42 -15.02
N PHE A 68 -0.11 8.61 -14.14
CA PHE A 68 -0.11 9.73 -13.19
C PHE A 68 0.20 11.08 -13.85
N GLU A 69 0.91 11.09 -14.97
CA GLU A 69 1.17 12.29 -15.78
C GLU A 69 -0.06 12.66 -16.62
N ASP A 70 -0.65 11.68 -17.32
CA ASP A 70 -1.64 11.95 -18.36
C ASP A 70 -3.10 11.88 -17.87
N GLN A 71 -3.40 11.01 -16.92
CA GLN A 71 -4.79 10.62 -16.61
C GLN A 71 -5.21 10.99 -15.18
N PHE A 72 -4.28 11.06 -14.24
CA PHE A 72 -4.61 11.22 -12.82
C PHE A 72 -5.41 12.47 -12.50
N ALA A 73 -5.03 13.64 -13.04
CA ALA A 73 -5.77 14.87 -12.78
C ALA A 73 -7.23 14.79 -13.29
N THR A 74 -7.42 14.22 -14.48
CA THR A 74 -8.74 14.00 -15.08
C THR A 74 -9.57 13.02 -14.26
N ALA A 75 -8.99 11.91 -13.83
CA ALA A 75 -9.67 10.92 -12.99
C ALA A 75 -10.10 11.51 -11.64
N ILE A 76 -9.23 12.29 -10.99
CA ILE A 76 -9.56 12.96 -9.72
C ILE A 76 -10.68 13.99 -9.91
N ASN A 77 -10.66 14.78 -10.98
CA ASN A 77 -11.70 15.76 -11.25
C ASN A 77 -13.05 15.09 -11.52
N GLY A 78 -13.09 14.08 -12.40
CA GLY A 78 -14.31 13.32 -12.68
C GLY A 78 -14.86 12.62 -11.44
N PHE A 79 -13.99 12.03 -10.61
CA PHE A 79 -14.39 11.46 -9.32
C PHE A 79 -14.94 12.52 -8.35
N SER A 80 -14.34 13.71 -8.32
CA SER A 80 -14.79 14.83 -7.49
C SER A 80 -16.18 15.32 -7.89
N GLU A 81 -16.45 15.41 -9.19
CA GLU A 81 -17.74 15.77 -9.76
C GLU A 81 -18.81 14.72 -9.44
N LEU A 82 -18.49 13.44 -9.63
CA LEU A 82 -19.36 12.31 -9.29
C LEU A 82 -19.74 12.33 -7.79
N MET A 83 -18.78 12.62 -6.92
CA MET A 83 -18.98 12.72 -5.48
C MET A 83 -19.64 14.04 -5.05
N GLN A 84 -19.85 14.99 -5.96
CA GLN A 84 -20.29 16.36 -5.68
C GLN A 84 -19.47 17.03 -4.56
N ALA A 85 -18.15 16.78 -4.56
CA ALA A 85 -17.23 17.25 -3.54
C ALA A 85 -16.12 18.11 -4.14
N LYS A 86 -15.37 18.81 -3.29
CA LYS A 86 -14.16 19.52 -3.71
C LYS A 86 -13.00 18.54 -3.89
N THR A 87 -12.10 18.82 -4.83
CA THR A 87 -10.90 18.00 -5.12
C THR A 87 -10.09 17.66 -3.86
N ALA A 88 -9.91 18.63 -2.95
CA ALA A 88 -9.15 18.44 -1.71
C ALA A 88 -9.78 17.40 -0.76
N PHE A 89 -11.06 17.10 -0.92
CA PHE A 89 -11.78 16.05 -0.19
C PHE A 89 -11.85 14.74 -0.98
N ALA A 90 -12.06 14.82 -2.30
CA ALA A 90 -12.18 13.65 -3.17
C ALA A 90 -10.83 12.92 -3.38
N ALA A 91 -9.73 13.66 -3.56
CA ALA A 91 -8.42 13.06 -3.84
C ALA A 91 -7.90 12.14 -2.71
N PRO A 92 -8.02 12.49 -1.42
CA PRO A 92 -7.71 11.56 -0.33
C PRO A 92 -8.58 10.30 -0.31
N ILE A 93 -9.85 10.39 -0.71
CA ILE A 93 -10.74 9.22 -0.79
C ILE A 93 -10.31 8.31 -1.94
N TRP A 94 -10.02 8.90 -3.10
CA TRP A 94 -9.48 8.17 -4.24
C TRP A 94 -8.16 7.47 -3.90
N GLN A 95 -7.25 8.16 -3.20
CA GLN A 95 -6.00 7.60 -2.68
C GLN A 95 -6.24 6.37 -1.81
N LYS A 96 -7.26 6.39 -0.93
CA LYS A 96 -7.58 5.24 -0.07
C LYS A 96 -7.96 4.02 -0.91
N THR A 97 -8.67 4.19 -2.02
CA THR A 97 -8.99 3.07 -2.94
C THR A 97 -7.71 2.50 -3.55
N LEU A 98 -6.81 3.36 -4.05
CA LEU A 98 -5.51 2.94 -4.57
C LEU A 98 -4.70 2.15 -3.52
N ASN A 99 -4.55 2.72 -2.32
CA ASN A 99 -3.80 2.10 -1.23
C ASN A 99 -4.43 0.77 -0.77
N ALA A 100 -5.77 0.66 -0.85
CA ALA A 100 -6.50 -0.55 -0.50
C ALA A 100 -6.38 -1.68 -1.54
N CYS A 101 -5.92 -1.39 -2.76
CA CYS A 101 -5.55 -2.42 -3.74
C CYS A 101 -4.07 -2.79 -3.58
N LEU A 102 -3.20 -1.79 -3.44
CA LEU A 102 -1.75 -1.96 -3.46
C LEU A 102 -1.17 -2.36 -2.09
N PHE A 103 -1.17 -1.44 -1.12
CA PHE A 103 -0.41 -1.62 0.12
C PHE A 103 -0.97 -2.71 1.02
N THR A 104 -2.28 -2.92 0.98
CA THR A 104 -2.93 -3.99 1.73
C THR A 104 -2.46 -5.37 1.27
N SER A 105 -2.39 -5.58 -0.05
CA SER A 105 -1.93 -6.83 -0.67
C SER A 105 -0.44 -7.05 -0.41
N LEU A 106 0.40 -6.02 -0.50
CA LEU A 106 1.83 -6.13 -0.16
C LEU A 106 2.05 -6.56 1.31
N VAL A 107 1.27 -6.00 2.23
CA VAL A 107 1.28 -6.41 3.64
C VAL A 107 0.77 -7.85 3.80
N GLY A 108 -0.30 -8.22 3.09
CA GLY A 108 -0.83 -9.59 3.14
C GLY A 108 0.18 -10.64 2.65
N LEU A 109 0.85 -10.36 1.53
CA LEU A 109 1.90 -11.23 0.98
C LEU A 109 3.03 -11.41 1.99
N ARG A 110 3.46 -10.31 2.63
CA ARG A 110 4.48 -10.37 3.67
C ARG A 110 4.04 -11.23 4.85
N LEU A 111 2.84 -11.00 5.37
CA LEU A 111 2.38 -11.60 6.62
C LEU A 111 2.00 -13.08 6.49
N ARG A 112 1.45 -13.48 5.35
CA ARG A 112 0.92 -14.83 5.15
C ARG A 112 1.86 -15.75 4.38
N PHE A 113 2.75 -15.19 3.57
CA PHE A 113 3.62 -15.95 2.68
C PHE A 113 5.12 -15.63 2.84
N ASN A 114 5.48 -14.73 3.77
CA ASN A 114 6.87 -14.26 3.90
C ASN A 114 7.46 -13.80 2.56
N CYS A 115 6.65 -13.12 1.75
CA CYS A 115 7.00 -12.67 0.41
C CYS A 115 6.83 -11.16 0.29
N VAL A 116 7.83 -10.48 -0.27
CA VAL A 116 7.79 -9.04 -0.57
C VAL A 116 8.20 -8.82 -2.02
N PRO A 117 7.27 -8.41 -2.90
CA PRO A 117 7.62 -7.95 -4.24
C PRO A 117 8.54 -6.72 -4.21
N ASP A 118 9.66 -6.75 -4.94
CA ASP A 118 10.56 -5.59 -5.10
C ASP A 118 10.04 -4.67 -6.19
N LEU A 119 9.12 -3.79 -5.81
CA LEU A 119 8.46 -2.88 -6.74
C LEU A 119 9.09 -1.50 -6.76
N SER A 120 9.17 -0.94 -7.95
CA SER A 120 9.32 0.48 -8.24
C SER A 120 8.00 1.03 -8.78
N PHE A 121 7.93 2.36 -8.91
CA PHE A 121 6.73 3.00 -9.43
C PHE A 121 6.42 2.58 -10.88
N GLY A 122 7.45 2.29 -11.69
CA GLY A 122 7.30 1.85 -13.08
C GLY A 122 6.73 0.44 -13.24
N ASP A 123 6.76 -0.37 -12.18
CA ASP A 123 6.25 -1.75 -12.23
C ASP A 123 4.73 -1.81 -12.05
N LEU A 124 4.12 -0.73 -11.55
CA LEU A 124 2.69 -0.63 -11.32
C LEU A 124 1.97 -0.26 -12.62
N HIS A 125 0.82 -0.89 -12.86
CA HIS A 125 -0.08 -0.53 -13.95
C HIS A 125 -1.46 -0.24 -13.39
N ILE A 126 -2.07 0.87 -13.80
CA ILE A 126 -3.29 1.42 -13.21
C ILE A 126 -4.40 1.45 -14.25
N GLU A 127 -5.59 1.06 -13.78
CA GLU A 127 -6.83 1.15 -14.53
C GLU A 127 -7.92 1.78 -13.66
N THR A 128 -8.77 2.60 -14.28
CA THR A 128 -9.95 3.20 -13.64
C THR A 128 -11.21 2.81 -14.39
N ASN A 129 -12.31 2.67 -13.66
CA ASN A 129 -13.64 2.48 -14.25
C ASN A 129 -14.20 3.80 -14.80
N ASP A 130 -15.37 3.72 -15.45
CA ASP A 130 -16.16 4.86 -15.92
C ASP A 130 -16.54 5.85 -14.79
N ASP A 131 -16.61 5.36 -13.54
CA ASP A 131 -16.84 6.18 -12.34
C ASP A 131 -15.56 6.87 -11.82
N HIS A 132 -14.47 6.77 -12.58
CA HIS A 132 -13.14 7.31 -12.30
C HIS A 132 -12.44 6.76 -11.06
N ARG A 133 -12.98 5.72 -10.41
CA ARG A 133 -12.31 5.02 -9.31
C ARG A 133 -11.30 4.02 -9.85
N VAL A 134 -10.26 3.75 -9.05
CA VAL A 134 -9.32 2.65 -9.33
C VAL A 134 -10.10 1.34 -9.42
N SER A 135 -10.06 0.71 -10.59
CA SER A 135 -10.65 -0.60 -10.84
C SER A 135 -9.65 -1.72 -10.60
N LYS A 136 -8.40 -1.49 -11.02
CA LYS A 136 -7.31 -2.47 -10.92
C LYS A 136 -5.96 -1.78 -10.76
N ILE A 137 -5.12 -2.41 -9.96
CA ILE A 137 -3.67 -2.18 -9.96
C ILE A 137 -3.04 -3.53 -10.21
N SER A 138 -2.20 -3.63 -11.22
CA SER A 138 -1.48 -4.86 -11.54
C SER A 138 0.02 -4.69 -11.57
N ILE A 139 0.72 -5.80 -11.35
CA ILE A 139 2.17 -5.97 -11.47
C ILE A 139 2.46 -7.24 -12.27
N ALA A 140 3.67 -7.34 -12.83
CA ALA A 140 4.06 -8.49 -13.62
C ALA A 140 4.27 -9.75 -12.76
N ALA A 141 3.87 -10.92 -13.25
CA ALA A 141 4.02 -12.20 -12.52
C ALA A 141 5.49 -12.58 -12.27
N ASN A 142 6.41 -12.09 -13.09
CA ASN A 142 7.85 -12.31 -12.97
C ASN A 142 8.56 -11.23 -12.10
N THR A 143 7.80 -10.36 -11.43
CA THR A 143 8.35 -9.35 -10.51
C THR A 143 9.34 -9.99 -9.54
N PRO A 144 10.56 -9.46 -9.37
CA PRO A 144 11.50 -9.96 -8.38
C PRO A 144 10.91 -9.92 -6.97
N ILE A 145 11.17 -10.95 -6.17
CA ILE A 145 10.62 -11.06 -4.81
C ILE A 145 11.71 -11.30 -3.78
N TYR A 146 11.49 -10.85 -2.55
CA TYR A 146 12.25 -11.25 -1.37
C TYR A 146 11.47 -12.27 -0.56
N THR A 147 12.12 -13.34 -0.11
CA THR A 147 11.47 -14.41 0.65
C THR A 147 12.33 -14.93 1.80
N LEU A 148 11.74 -15.60 2.79
CA LEU A 148 12.53 -16.32 3.83
C LEU A 148 12.84 -17.77 3.44
N THR A 149 11.94 -18.40 2.70
CA THR A 149 12.09 -19.78 2.23
C THR A 149 12.45 -19.75 0.75
N ALA A 150 13.34 -20.66 0.34
CA ALA A 150 13.62 -20.89 -1.07
C ALA A 150 12.34 -21.33 -1.77
N LEU A 151 11.96 -20.61 -2.84
CA LEU A 151 10.85 -20.99 -3.71
C LEU A 151 11.44 -21.63 -4.97
N PRO A 152 11.26 -22.95 -5.17
CA PRO A 152 11.83 -23.64 -6.33
C PRO A 152 11.38 -23.05 -7.68
N SER A 153 10.16 -22.52 -7.72
CA SER A 153 9.47 -22.07 -8.93
C SER A 153 9.63 -20.57 -9.22
N ALA A 154 10.30 -19.81 -8.34
CA ALA A 154 10.50 -18.37 -8.50
C ALA A 154 11.98 -18.06 -8.81
N ALA A 155 12.34 -18.09 -10.10
CA ALA A 155 13.71 -17.84 -10.57
C ALA A 155 14.27 -16.46 -10.16
N ASN A 156 13.39 -15.49 -9.89
CA ASN A 156 13.75 -14.12 -9.50
C ASN A 156 13.61 -13.86 -7.99
N ALA A 157 13.58 -14.91 -7.17
CA ALA A 157 13.49 -14.81 -5.72
C ALA A 157 14.86 -14.59 -5.07
N THR A 158 14.97 -13.57 -4.23
CA THR A 158 16.11 -13.35 -3.34
C THR A 158 15.76 -13.84 -1.94
N GLN A 159 16.41 -14.92 -1.51
CA GLN A 159 16.23 -15.43 -0.15
C GLN A 159 16.94 -14.52 0.86
N LEU A 160 16.23 -14.17 1.94
CA LEU A 160 16.71 -13.38 3.06
C LEU A 160 16.85 -14.24 4.31
N SER A 161 17.62 -13.75 5.29
CA SER A 161 18.00 -14.53 6.46
C SER A 161 16.95 -14.55 7.56
N CYS A 162 16.12 -13.51 7.67
CA CYS A 162 15.15 -13.39 8.76
C CYS A 162 14.02 -12.39 8.47
N HIS A 163 12.94 -12.49 9.26
CA HIS A 163 11.78 -11.62 9.19
C HIS A 163 12.12 -10.13 9.25
N HIS A 164 13.09 -9.74 10.09
CA HIS A 164 13.48 -8.34 10.23
C HIS A 164 14.02 -7.74 8.92
N GLU A 165 14.80 -8.50 8.14
CA GLU A 165 15.25 -8.03 6.82
C GLU A 165 14.10 -7.92 5.83
N LEU A 166 13.18 -8.87 5.88
CA LEU A 166 12.00 -8.89 5.02
C LEU A 166 11.05 -7.72 5.32
N ASP A 167 10.84 -7.38 6.60
CA ASP A 167 10.07 -6.20 7.03
C ASP A 167 10.74 -4.90 6.58
N ARG A 168 12.08 -4.87 6.62
CA ARG A 168 12.87 -3.75 6.09
C ARG A 168 12.65 -3.58 4.59
N LYS A 169 12.66 -4.67 3.83
CA LYS A 169 12.37 -4.65 2.38
C LYS A 169 10.95 -4.16 2.10
N LEU A 170 9.95 -4.63 2.84
CA LEU A 170 8.57 -4.16 2.68
C LEU A 170 8.47 -2.65 2.92
N ALA A 171 9.05 -2.14 4.01
CA ALA A 171 9.05 -0.72 4.31
C ALA A 171 9.77 0.10 3.23
N GLN A 172 10.88 -0.40 2.68
CA GLN A 172 11.60 0.25 1.58
C GLN A 172 10.74 0.32 0.31
N VAL A 173 10.02 -0.75 -0.04
CA VAL A 173 9.13 -0.78 -1.20
C VAL A 173 7.97 0.21 -1.02
N ILE A 174 7.28 0.18 0.13
CA ILE A 174 6.18 1.11 0.44
C ILE A 174 6.67 2.55 0.38
N LYS A 175 7.83 2.83 0.98
CA LYS A 175 8.44 4.17 0.96
C LYS A 175 8.75 4.61 -0.47
N ARG A 176 9.42 3.77 -1.27
CA ARG A 176 9.78 4.05 -2.66
C ARG A 176 8.56 4.38 -3.51
N LEU A 177 7.50 3.58 -3.39
CA LEU A 177 6.24 3.79 -4.11
C LEU A 177 5.53 5.07 -3.63
N GLY A 178 5.46 5.28 -2.32
CA GLY A 178 4.80 6.45 -1.74
C GLY A 178 5.52 7.75 -2.07
N GLU A 179 6.86 7.78 -2.05
CA GLU A 179 7.65 8.95 -2.43
C GLU A 179 7.49 9.32 -3.91
N ALA A 180 7.34 8.33 -4.79
CA ALA A 180 7.04 8.57 -6.20
C ALA A 180 5.62 9.11 -6.42
N MET A 181 4.62 8.61 -5.69
CA MET A 181 3.22 9.06 -5.83
C MET A 181 2.92 10.41 -5.15
N GLN A 182 3.61 10.72 -4.04
CA GLN A 182 3.28 11.88 -3.19
C GLN A 182 3.28 13.23 -3.92
N PRO A 183 4.23 13.53 -4.83
CA PRO A 183 4.21 14.78 -5.61
C PRO A 183 2.94 14.94 -6.44
N HIS A 184 2.42 13.87 -7.05
CA HIS A 184 1.19 13.92 -7.84
C HIS A 184 -0.01 14.25 -6.93
N PHE A 185 -0.13 13.60 -5.77
CA PHE A 185 -1.22 13.92 -4.82
C PHE A 185 -1.12 15.34 -4.25
N LYS A 186 0.09 15.89 -4.12
CA LYS A 186 0.29 17.28 -3.73
C LYS A 186 -0.31 18.26 -4.75
N THR A 187 -0.23 17.99 -6.05
CA THR A 187 -0.86 18.85 -7.08
C THR A 187 -2.39 18.83 -6.95
N GLN A 188 -2.96 17.76 -6.41
CA GLN A 188 -4.38 17.60 -6.09
C GLN A 188 -4.75 18.07 -4.66
N LYS A 189 -3.93 18.94 -4.06
CA LYS A 189 -4.14 19.54 -2.72
C LYS A 189 -4.15 18.55 -1.55
N VAL A 190 -3.56 17.37 -1.71
CA VAL A 190 -3.37 16.43 -0.60
C VAL A 190 -2.06 16.76 0.11
N ALA A 191 -2.16 17.16 1.38
CA ALA A 191 -0.98 17.41 2.21
C ALA A 191 -0.18 16.13 2.44
N ALA A 192 1.16 16.22 2.48
CA ALA A 192 2.04 15.06 2.69
C ALA A 192 1.68 14.26 3.95
N LYS A 193 1.29 14.95 5.03
CA LYS A 193 0.84 14.32 6.28
C LYS A 193 -0.37 13.41 6.06
N LEU A 194 -1.37 13.90 5.32
CA LEU A 194 -2.58 13.14 5.00
C LEU A 194 -2.27 11.98 4.04
N PHE A 195 -1.42 12.22 3.04
CA PHE A 195 -0.99 11.20 2.08
C PHE A 195 -0.37 9.98 2.79
N TRP A 196 0.65 10.22 3.63
CA TRP A 196 1.35 9.14 4.34
C TRP A 196 0.48 8.52 5.44
N GLY A 197 -0.36 9.32 6.10
CA GLY A 197 -1.36 8.81 7.04
C GLY A 197 -2.30 7.80 6.40
N ASN A 198 -2.82 8.09 5.21
CA ASN A 198 -3.68 7.18 4.45
C ASN A 198 -2.92 5.91 3.99
N ALA A 199 -1.66 6.04 3.58
CA ALA A 199 -0.85 4.90 3.14
C ALA A 199 -0.58 3.92 4.29
N LEU A 200 -0.11 4.43 5.43
CA LEU A 200 0.17 3.61 6.62
C LEU A 200 -1.11 3.05 7.25
N TYR A 201 -2.22 3.79 7.18
CA TYR A 201 -3.52 3.28 7.59
C TYR A 201 -3.93 2.04 6.80
N SER A 202 -3.78 2.04 5.47
CA SER A 202 -4.05 0.86 4.64
C SER A 202 -3.15 -0.33 5.02
N CYS A 203 -1.89 -0.07 5.39
CA CYS A 203 -1.00 -1.12 5.89
C CYS A 203 -1.51 -1.74 7.20
N GLY A 204 -1.95 -0.91 8.15
CA GLY A 204 -2.55 -1.38 9.41
C GLY A 204 -3.88 -2.10 9.21
N LEU A 205 -4.69 -1.66 8.24
CA LEU A 205 -5.97 -2.30 7.93
C LEU A 205 -5.80 -3.73 7.41
N ALA A 206 -4.76 -4.01 6.62
CA ALA A 206 -4.43 -5.36 6.18
C ALA A 206 -4.11 -6.29 7.36
N TYR A 207 -3.33 -5.82 8.34
CA TYR A 207 -3.06 -6.57 9.57
C TYR A 207 -4.36 -6.92 10.30
N SER A 208 -5.23 -5.94 10.51
CA SER A 208 -6.52 -6.17 11.19
C SER A 208 -7.41 -7.16 10.46
N LYS A 209 -7.44 -7.11 9.12
CA LYS A 209 -8.22 -8.03 8.29
C LYS A 209 -7.73 -9.47 8.38
N LEU A 210 -6.41 -9.69 8.44
CA LEU A 210 -5.84 -11.04 8.48
C LEU A 210 -5.96 -11.71 9.84
N PHE A 211 -5.91 -10.93 10.91
CA PHE A 211 -5.88 -11.46 12.28
C PHE A 211 -7.20 -11.30 13.04
N ASN A 212 -8.22 -10.70 12.42
CA ASN A 212 -9.50 -10.36 13.06
C ASN A 212 -9.30 -9.59 14.39
N GLN A 213 -8.22 -8.80 14.45
CA GLN A 213 -7.88 -7.98 15.61
C GLN A 213 -8.06 -6.51 15.25
N PRO A 214 -8.62 -5.67 16.15
CA PRO A 214 -8.68 -4.24 15.91
C PRO A 214 -7.27 -3.68 15.72
N ILE A 215 -7.13 -2.64 14.90
CA ILE A 215 -5.86 -1.94 14.73
C ILE A 215 -5.45 -1.47 16.12
N ASN A 216 -4.32 -1.96 16.65
CA ASN A 216 -3.78 -1.41 17.89
C ASN A 216 -3.19 -0.03 17.58
N THR A 217 -4.01 0.99 17.85
CA THR A 217 -3.70 2.39 17.55
C THR A 217 -2.61 2.95 18.47
N LEU A 218 -2.27 2.26 19.56
CA LEU A 218 -1.16 2.59 20.45
C LEU A 218 0.19 2.02 19.96
N SER A 219 0.20 0.87 19.29
CA SER A 219 1.43 0.24 18.78
C SER A 219 1.89 0.80 17.43
N THR A 220 0.95 1.25 16.59
CA THR A 220 1.29 1.73 15.25
C THR A 220 1.93 3.11 15.22
N LYS A 221 1.76 3.95 16.27
CA LYS A 221 2.11 5.40 16.29
C LYS A 221 1.75 6.14 14.98
N ALA A 222 0.90 5.55 14.14
CA ALA A 222 0.45 6.07 12.87
C ALA A 222 -0.62 7.08 13.25
N ASN A 223 -0.15 8.28 13.60
CA ASN A 223 -0.90 9.42 14.10
C ASN A 223 -2.40 9.37 13.74
N LEU A 224 -3.20 8.86 14.67
CA LEU A 224 -4.67 9.03 14.71
C LEU A 224 -5.09 10.50 14.73
N ILE A 225 -4.15 11.43 14.88
CA ILE A 225 -4.39 12.87 14.69
C ILE A 225 -5.00 13.15 13.30
N VAL A 226 -4.73 12.31 12.28
CA VAL A 226 -5.33 12.48 10.95
C VAL A 226 -6.77 11.92 10.87
N GLN A 227 -7.14 10.92 11.68
CA GLN A 227 -8.53 10.42 11.74
C GLN A 227 -9.43 11.29 12.62
N ASN A 228 -8.94 11.77 13.76
CA ASN A 228 -9.74 12.57 14.70
C ASN A 228 -10.03 14.00 14.23
N GLN A 229 -9.41 14.45 13.13
CA GLN A 229 -9.78 15.72 12.49
C GLN A 229 -11.01 15.61 11.56
N TRP A 230 -11.47 14.40 11.24
CA TRP A 230 -12.63 14.20 10.35
C TRP A 230 -13.92 13.83 11.09
N PHE A 231 -13.83 13.42 12.36
CA PHE A 231 -14.98 13.09 13.20
C PHE A 231 -15.32 14.16 14.26
N ASN A 232 -14.53 15.23 14.36
CA ASN A 232 -14.75 16.34 15.30
C ASN A 232 -15.06 17.66 14.57
N HIS A 233 -16.04 17.62 13.66
CA HIS A 233 -16.79 18.80 13.24
C HIS A 233 -18.28 18.49 13.26
#